data_AF-W6P3S3-F1
#
_entry.id   AF-W6P3S3-F1
#
_cell.length_a   1.000
_cell.length_b   1.000
_cell.length_c   1.000
_cell.angle_alpha   90.00
_cell.angle_beta   90.00
_cell.angle_gamma   90.00
#
_symmetry.space_group_name_H-M   'P 1'
#
loop_
_entity.id
_entity.type
_entity.pdbx_description
1 polymer ?
#
loop_
_entity_poly.entity_id
_entity_poly.type
_entity_poly.pdbx_seq_one_letter_code
_entity_poly.pdbx_strand_id
1 'polypeptide(L)'
;MVVALFCLNIAMLAQAVSLKMNNVSVKEAMTQLKNKSGYSFVYKVGDLDTKKIVSVKAKQLNEAIDQILYGQDVVYEVKGKNIVVQKGQRQNTSKDTKKT
;
A
#
# COMPACT_ATOMS: atom_id res chain seq x y z
N MET A 1 -41.83 -8.88 -10.62
CA MET A 1 -40.95 -8.24 -11.61
C MET A 1 -39.78 -7.62 -10.86
N VAL A 2 -38.57 -8.20 -11.03
CA VAL A 2 -37.19 -7.62 -11.04
C VAL A 2 -36.91 -6.46 -10.03
N VAL A 3 -35.86 -6.42 -9.22
CA VAL A 3 -34.44 -6.67 -9.50
C VAL A 3 -33.73 -6.91 -8.16
N ALA A 4 -33.14 -8.08 -7.99
CA ALA A 4 -32.01 -8.27 -7.09
C ALA A 4 -30.83 -8.70 -7.97
N LEU A 5 -29.75 -7.91 -7.94
CA LEU A 5 -28.35 -8.34 -8.16
C LEU A 5 -27.44 -7.14 -7.88
N PHE A 6 -27.46 -6.75 -6.60
CA PHE A 6 -26.37 -5.99 -5.99
C PHE A 6 -25.21 -6.98 -5.78
N CYS A 7 -24.22 -6.94 -6.65
CA CYS A 7 -22.84 -7.33 -6.37
C CYS A 7 -21.97 -6.61 -7.39
N LEU A 8 -21.72 -5.32 -7.14
CA LEU A 8 -20.59 -4.62 -7.73
C LEU A 8 -19.35 -5.43 -7.36
N ASN A 9 -18.85 -6.20 -8.33
CA ASN A 9 -17.50 -6.71 -8.29
C ASN A 9 -16.60 -5.48 -8.31
N ILE A 10 -16.28 -4.95 -7.14
CA ILE A 10 -15.21 -3.97 -7.02
C ILE A 10 -13.94 -4.77 -7.23
N ALA A 11 -13.57 -4.97 -8.49
CA ALA A 11 -12.21 -5.31 -8.81
C ALA A 11 -11.37 -4.22 -8.13
N MET A 12 -10.61 -4.58 -7.10
CA MET A 12 -9.56 -3.74 -6.57
C MET A 12 -8.70 -3.36 -7.77
N LEU A 13 -8.90 -2.15 -8.31
CA LEU A 13 -8.12 -1.65 -9.43
C LEU A 13 -6.71 -1.44 -8.90
N ALA A 14 -5.88 -2.47 -9.00
CA ALA A 14 -4.47 -2.38 -8.78
C ALA A 14 -3.92 -1.40 -9.84
N GLN A 15 -3.62 -0.18 -9.40
CA GLN A 15 -3.06 0.81 -10.29
C GLN A 15 -1.62 0.44 -10.61
N ALA A 16 -1.32 0.31 -11.90
CA ALA A 16 0.05 0.06 -12.35
C ALA A 16 0.92 1.25 -11.96
N VAL A 17 1.86 1.04 -11.04
CA VAL A 17 2.89 2.01 -10.69
C VAL A 17 4.24 1.31 -10.79
N SER A 18 5.04 1.73 -11.76
CA SER A 18 6.40 1.21 -11.89
C SER A 18 7.32 2.02 -10.97
N LEU A 19 7.76 1.39 -9.89
CA LEU A 19 8.58 2.03 -8.87
C LEU A 19 9.74 1.12 -8.47
N LYS A 20 10.95 1.65 -8.60
CA LYS A 20 12.18 0.97 -8.24
C LYS A 20 13.04 1.93 -7.42
N MET A 21 13.30 1.55 -6.17
CA MET A 21 14.12 2.30 -5.22
C MET A 21 14.93 1.30 -4.40
N ASN A 22 16.16 1.65 -4.06
CA ASN A 22 17.04 0.76 -3.33
C ASN A 22 17.69 1.50 -2.18
N ASN A 23 17.64 0.91 -0.98
CA ASN A 23 18.28 1.47 0.22
C ASN A 23 17.86 2.92 0.52
N VAL A 24 16.56 3.19 0.44
CA VAL A 24 15.98 4.52 0.72
C VAL A 24 15.24 4.50 2.05
N SER A 25 15.12 5.65 2.70
CA SER A 25 14.26 5.75 3.88
C SER A 25 12.78 5.58 3.52
N VAL A 26 11.96 5.09 4.45
CA VAL A 26 10.49 5.01 4.29
C VAL A 26 9.92 6.38 3.92
N LYS A 27 10.41 7.47 4.54
CA LYS A 27 10.03 8.85 4.20
C LYS A 27 10.27 9.18 2.72
N GLU A 28 11.45 8.86 2.22
CA GLU A 28 11.81 9.10 0.83
C GLU A 28 10.98 8.22 -0.09
N ALA A 29 10.79 6.95 0.26
CA ALA A 29 10.00 6.02 -0.54
C ALA A 29 8.54 6.50 -0.69
N MET A 30 7.94 7.00 0.39
CA MET A 30 6.61 7.62 0.39
C MET A 30 6.57 8.87 -0.49
N THR A 31 7.61 9.72 -0.40
CA THR A 31 7.71 10.95 -1.20
C THR A 31 7.85 10.64 -2.68
N GLN A 32 8.69 9.67 -3.04
CA GLN A 32 8.87 9.24 -4.42
C GLN A 32 7.61 8.58 -4.97
N LEU A 33 6.92 7.75 -4.18
CA LEU A 33 5.65 7.19 -4.59
C LEU A 33 4.65 8.31 -4.87
N LYS A 34 4.53 9.31 -3.99
CA LYS A 34 3.68 10.49 -4.21
C LYS A 34 4.00 11.19 -5.53
N ASN A 35 5.28 11.43 -5.82
CA ASN A 35 5.68 12.09 -7.06
C ASN A 35 5.37 11.26 -8.32
N LYS A 36 5.40 9.93 -8.20
CA LYS A 36 5.16 9.00 -9.32
C LYS A 36 3.69 8.71 -9.57
N SER A 37 2.90 8.53 -8.51
CA SER A 37 1.50 8.09 -8.58
C SER A 37 0.49 9.19 -8.25
N GLY A 38 0.93 10.29 -7.64
CA GLY A 38 0.05 11.34 -7.12
C GLY A 38 -0.61 11.01 -5.78
N TYR A 39 -0.27 9.88 -5.15
CA TYR A 39 -0.85 9.48 -3.86
C TYR A 39 -0.10 10.08 -2.69
N SER A 40 -0.82 10.69 -1.76
CA SER A 40 -0.24 11.22 -0.54
C SER A 40 -0.42 10.24 0.62
N PHE A 41 0.58 10.13 1.48
CA PHE A 41 0.47 9.33 2.69
C PHE A 41 0.05 10.20 3.88
N VAL A 42 -0.88 9.67 4.67
CA VAL A 42 -1.35 10.27 5.92
C VAL A 42 -1.09 9.27 7.03
N TYR A 43 -0.35 9.67 8.06
CA TYR A 43 0.00 8.82 9.19
C TYR A 43 0.14 9.69 10.44
N LYS A 44 -0.05 9.09 11.62
CA LYS A 44 0.24 9.77 12.88
C LYS A 44 1.72 9.68 13.21
N VAL A 45 2.27 10.75 13.77
CA VAL A 45 3.64 10.76 14.28
C VAL A 45 3.76 9.71 15.39
N GLY A 46 4.73 8.80 15.27
CA GLY A 46 4.95 7.71 16.23
C GLY A 46 4.32 6.37 15.85
N ASP A 47 3.39 6.34 14.90
CA ASP A 47 2.78 5.08 14.43
C ASP A 47 3.62 4.38 13.34
N LEU A 48 4.47 5.15 12.64
CA LEU A 48 5.30 4.67 11.53
C LEU A 48 6.75 5.11 11.70
N ASP A 49 7.70 4.20 11.50
CA ASP A 49 9.12 4.54 11.46
C ASP A 49 9.49 5.00 10.04
N THR A 50 9.55 6.32 9.87
CA THR A 50 9.88 6.93 8.58
C THR A 50 11.39 6.89 8.26
N LYS A 51 12.25 6.55 9.23
CA LYS A 51 13.71 6.51 9.09
C LYS A 51 14.21 5.13 8.66
N LYS A 52 13.42 4.08 8.88
CA LYS A 52 13.72 2.72 8.44
C LYS A 52 14.12 2.69 6.96
N ILE A 53 15.14 1.91 6.65
CA ILE A 53 15.62 1.73 5.28
C ILE A 53 14.87 0.57 4.63
N VAL A 54 14.37 0.80 3.43
CA VAL A 54 13.62 -0.17 2.62
C VAL A 54 14.09 -0.15 1.17
N SER A 55 13.91 -1.28 0.49
CA SER A 55 14.09 -1.38 -0.96
C SER A 55 12.75 -1.77 -1.57
N VAL A 56 12.33 -1.04 -2.60
CA VAL A 56 11.02 -1.17 -3.23
C VAL A 56 11.23 -1.50 -4.70
N LYS A 57 10.67 -2.63 -5.13
CA LYS A 57 10.58 -3.04 -6.53
C LYS A 57 9.17 -3.52 -6.76
N ALA A 58 8.34 -2.62 -7.26
CA ALA A 58 6.93 -2.86 -7.46
C ALA A 58 6.48 -2.45 -8.85
N LYS A 59 5.52 -3.20 -9.41
CA LYS A 59 4.81 -2.84 -10.64
C LYS A 59 3.41 -2.29 -10.38
N GLN A 60 2.91 -2.45 -9.15
CA GLN A 60 1.57 -2.05 -8.73
C GLN A 60 1.65 -1.16 -7.49
N LEU A 61 0.69 -0.25 -7.35
CA LEU A 61 0.62 0.69 -6.23
C LEU A 61 0.58 -0.04 -4.88
N ASN A 62 -0.31 -1.03 -4.74
CA ASN A 62 -0.46 -1.80 -3.51
C ASN A 62 0.84 -2.53 -3.15
N GLU A 63 1.51 -3.13 -4.13
CA GLU A 63 2.79 -3.81 -3.94
C GLU A 63 3.89 -2.82 -3.50
N ALA A 64 3.90 -1.60 -4.05
CA ALA A 64 4.82 -0.56 -3.61
C ALA A 64 4.56 -0.18 -2.15
N ILE A 65 3.29 0.03 -1.78
CA ILE A 65 2.89 0.39 -0.41
C ILE A 65 3.24 -0.72 0.57
N ASP A 66 2.94 -1.98 0.23
CA ASP A 66 3.27 -3.15 1.04
C ASP A 66 4.77 -3.23 1.32
N GLN A 67 5.60 -3.02 0.31
CA GLN A 67 7.06 -3.05 0.45
C GLN A 67 7.60 -1.84 1.23
N ILE A 68 7.06 -0.64 1.01
CA ILE A 68 7.44 0.57 1.76
C ILE A 68 7.17 0.40 3.26
N LEU A 69 6.02 -0.17 3.59
CA LEU A 69 5.58 -0.32 4.97
C LEU A 69 5.97 -1.68 5.56
N TYR A 70 6.77 -2.48 4.85
CA TYR A 70 7.13 -3.83 5.24
C TYR A 70 7.91 -3.89 6.55
N GLY A 71 7.62 -4.90 7.37
CA GLY A 71 8.24 -5.08 8.68
C GLY A 71 7.90 -3.96 9.66
N GLN A 72 6.73 -3.36 9.52
CA GLN A 72 6.15 -2.40 10.46
C GLN A 72 4.74 -2.89 10.83
N ASP A 73 4.37 -2.84 12.11
CA ASP A 73 3.04 -3.17 12.64
C ASP A 73 2.01 -2.07 12.32
N VAL A 74 1.82 -1.83 11.02
CA VAL A 74 0.89 -0.83 10.50
C VAL A 74 -0.03 -1.45 9.45
N VAL A 75 -1.27 -1.01 9.43
CA VAL A 75 -2.24 -1.27 8.36
C VAL A 75 -2.41 -0.02 7.51
N TYR A 76 -2.82 -0.18 6.26
CA TYR A 76 -3.11 0.95 5.39
C TYR A 76 -4.45 0.80 4.68
N GLU A 77 -5.05 1.94 4.37
CA GLU A 77 -6.29 2.04 3.63
C GLU A 77 -6.14 3.12 2.55
N VAL A 78 -6.53 2.82 1.32
CA VAL A 78 -6.50 3.79 0.21
C VAL A 78 -7.85 4.48 0.11
N LYS A 79 -7.89 5.77 0.44
CA LYS A 79 -9.09 6.64 0.35
C LYS A 79 -8.88 7.71 -0.70
N GLY A 80 -9.41 7.47 -1.90
CA GLY A 80 -9.21 8.37 -3.04
C GLY A 80 -7.72 8.49 -3.40
N LYS A 81 -7.13 9.68 -3.27
CA LYS A 81 -5.69 9.92 -3.50
C LYS A 81 -4.84 9.89 -2.23
N ASN A 82 -5.42 9.51 -1.09
CA ASN A 82 -4.73 9.45 0.18
C ASN A 82 -4.57 8.00 0.64
N ILE A 83 -3.37 7.65 1.08
CA ILE A 83 -3.04 6.36 1.70
C ILE A 83 -2.94 6.63 3.20
N VAL A 84 -3.95 6.20 3.94
CA VAL A 84 -4.02 6.38 5.40
C VAL A 84 -3.35 5.19 6.04
N VAL A 85 -2.27 5.43 6.79
CA VAL A 85 -1.52 4.41 7.51
C VAL A 85 -1.80 4.55 9.00
N GLN A 86 -2.13 3.44 9.65
CA GLN A 86 -2.49 3.39 11.05
C GLN A 86 -1.75 2.26 11.74
N LYS A 87 -1.40 2.43 13.00
CA LYS A 87 -0.86 1.34 13.81
C LYS A 87 -1.90 0.23 13.90
N GLY A 88 -1.48 -0.99 13.59
CA GLY A 88 -2.34 -2.15 13.56
C GLY A 88 -1.55 -3.36 13.10
N GLN A 89 -1.78 -4.50 13.73
CA GLN A 89 -1.12 -5.70 13.28
C GLN A 89 -1.67 -6.05 11.90
N ARG A 90 -0.81 -6.05 10.90
CA ARG A 90 -1.13 -6.74 9.65
C ARG A 90 -1.41 -8.17 10.05
N GLN A 91 -2.65 -8.62 9.89
CA GLN A 91 -2.85 -10.04 9.71
C GLN A 91 -1.99 -10.39 8.50
N ASN A 92 -0.86 -11.04 8.74
CA ASN A 92 -0.10 -11.71 7.70
C ASN A 92 -1.03 -12.80 7.18
N THR A 93 -2.01 -12.45 6.34
CA THR A 93 -2.43 -13.32 5.26
C THR A 93 -1.20 -13.44 4.39
N SER A 94 -0.32 -14.37 4.78
CA SER A 94 0.40 -15.21 3.85
C SER A 94 -0.46 -15.30 2.61
N LYS A 95 0.02 -14.73 1.51
CA LYS A 95 -0.54 -14.99 0.19
C LYS A 95 -0.57 -16.51 0.08
N ASP A 96 -1.73 -17.07 0.38
CA ASP A 96 -2.06 -18.45 0.12
C ASP A 96 -1.86 -18.58 -1.38
N THR A 97 -0.82 -19.33 -1.71
CA THR A 97 -0.65 -20.00 -2.98
C THR A 97 -1.93 -20.78 -3.24
N LYS A 98 -2.95 -20.14 -3.80
CA LYS A 98 -4.05 -20.86 -4.43
C LYS A 98 -3.56 -21.38 -5.78
N LYS A 99 -2.78 -22.45 -5.65
CA LYS A 99 -2.66 -23.55 -6.60
C LYS A 99 -4.06 -23.90 -7.13
N THR A 100 -4.23 -23.81 -8.45
CA THR A 100 -4.93 -24.77 -9.30
C THR A 100 -4.55 -24.50 -10.73
#